data_AF-A0AAJ2YAM4-F1
#
_entry.id   AF-A0AAJ2YAM4-F1
#
_cell.length_a   1.000
_cell.length_b   1.000
_cell.length_c   1.000
_cell.angle_alpha   90.00
_cell.angle_beta   90.00
_cell.angle_gamma   90.00
#
_symmetry.space_group_name_H-M   'P 1'
#
loop_
_entity.id
_entity.type
_entity.pdbx_description
1 polymer ?
#
loop_
_entity_poly.entity_id
_entity_poly.type
_entity_poly.pdbx_seq_one_letter_code
_entity_poly.pdbx_strand_id
1 'polypeptide(L)'
;MKKTSGYSRTILAVFIANILFAPSSFAALIATPTQYGDNASAGAPTASAFGSYANASASDATAIGSNSKASGGQSTAVGHTAWATETWASAFGENSTASGEGSTATGSHSSASGFNSTASGYFSDAQGYKATATGAHSSATGTYSTALGASSSASATNSVALGYDSVADRENTVSVGKAGNERQITNVAAGTADTDAVNVKQLNDKAAETLNAANSYTDNKITETKNELNTTINNAKNEAINTANNYTDTKINETKNELNLNIENAKNEAINTSNNYTDTKINETKNELNLNIDNAKNEAITISNNYTDSKITDTKNELNVNIDNAKNEAIITSNHYTDNKIAQNNTIINQNINNAKNEAITESNNYTDSRYQQSIQYAQNAADQAEQNANQYTDNRFSQLNQQSNQRFEQLNKKIERAEKRLNAGIAGVTAIASIPYVAENNFSWGVGLGNYQNGNALAAGVQYKTSPNTNVRLNVSWDSAHNSALGVGFAGGW
;
A
#
# COMPACT_ATOMS: atom_id res chain seq x y z
N MET A 1 8.38 -83.15 -187.33
CA MET A 1 8.93 -81.77 -187.42
C MET A 1 9.55 -81.43 -186.05
N LYS A 2 10.89 -81.51 -185.90
CA LYS A 2 11.82 -80.39 -185.57
C LYS A 2 11.25 -79.42 -184.51
N LYS A 3 11.86 -79.14 -183.34
CA LYS A 3 13.23 -79.31 -182.82
C LYS A 3 13.21 -79.29 -181.27
N THR A 4 13.77 -80.35 -180.67
CA THR A 4 14.65 -80.46 -179.47
C THR A 4 14.51 -79.55 -178.24
N SER A 5 14.20 -80.22 -177.12
CA SER A 5 14.55 -79.96 -175.72
C SER A 5 16.05 -80.15 -175.43
N GLY A 6 16.57 -79.60 -174.32
CA GLY A 6 17.76 -80.14 -173.65
C GLY A 6 18.62 -79.13 -172.89
N TYR A 7 18.70 -79.30 -171.57
CA TYR A 7 19.54 -78.59 -170.61
C TYR A 7 21.03 -78.50 -170.97
N SER A 8 21.70 -77.39 -170.63
CA SER A 8 23.16 -77.34 -170.46
C SER A 8 23.55 -76.44 -169.28
N ARG A 9 24.37 -76.99 -168.40
CA ARG A 9 25.08 -76.33 -167.28
C ARG A 9 26.29 -75.57 -167.83
N THR A 10 26.59 -74.40 -167.26
CA THR A 10 27.91 -73.74 -167.30
C THR A 10 28.05 -72.92 -165.99
N ILE A 11 28.67 -73.48 -164.93
CA ILE A 11 30.06 -73.22 -164.48
C ILE A 11 30.26 -71.72 -164.18
N LEU A 12 29.97 -71.23 -162.96
CA LEU A 12 30.81 -71.20 -161.73
C LEU A 12 32.28 -70.85 -162.00
N ALA A 13 32.59 -69.55 -162.00
CA ALA A 13 33.93 -69.00 -161.89
C ALA A 13 33.94 -68.02 -160.71
N VAL A 14 34.36 -68.49 -159.53
CA VAL A 14 34.81 -67.63 -158.43
C VAL A 14 36.27 -67.96 -158.19
N PHE A 15 37.09 -66.93 -158.35
CA PHE A 15 38.52 -66.88 -158.07
C PHE A 15 38.84 -67.46 -156.68
N ILE A 16 39.61 -68.54 -156.64
CA ILE A 16 40.43 -68.93 -155.50
C ILE A 16 41.88 -68.80 -155.98
N ALA A 17 42.60 -67.79 -155.47
CA ALA A 17 44.02 -67.62 -155.71
C ALA A 17 44.79 -67.82 -154.41
N ASN A 18 45.82 -68.68 -154.49
CA ASN A 18 46.97 -68.86 -153.60
C ASN A 18 46.81 -69.61 -152.28
N ILE A 19 46.89 -70.95 -152.34
CA ILE A 19 47.78 -71.74 -151.46
C ILE A 19 48.39 -72.87 -152.29
N LEU A 20 49.67 -72.76 -152.62
CA LEU A 20 50.46 -73.82 -153.26
C LEU A 20 51.35 -74.46 -152.19
N PHE A 21 51.18 -75.75 -151.96
CA PHE A 21 52.01 -76.59 -151.09
C PHE A 21 53.38 -76.86 -151.72
N ALA A 22 54.45 -76.78 -150.92
CA ALA A 22 55.71 -77.49 -151.14
C ALA A 22 56.17 -78.10 -149.80
N PRO A 23 56.50 -79.40 -149.71
CA PRO A 23 56.91 -80.04 -148.45
C PRO A 23 58.43 -80.08 -148.29
N SER A 24 58.87 -80.37 -147.06
CA SER A 24 60.24 -80.67 -146.57
C SER A 24 61.09 -79.52 -146.00
N SER A 25 60.69 -79.06 -144.82
CA SER A 25 61.59 -79.02 -143.66
C SER A 25 60.73 -78.98 -142.40
N PHE A 26 61.16 -79.63 -141.33
CA PHE A 26 60.53 -79.57 -140.00
C PHE A 26 60.80 -78.17 -139.42
N ALA A 27 60.20 -77.14 -140.02
CA ALA A 27 60.10 -75.84 -139.43
C ALA A 27 59.08 -75.95 -138.30
N ALA A 28 59.44 -75.48 -137.10
CA ALA A 28 58.48 -75.27 -136.04
C ALA A 28 57.21 -74.65 -136.64
N LEU A 29 56.03 -75.13 -136.22
CA LEU A 29 54.76 -74.48 -136.53
C LEU A 29 54.77 -73.12 -135.82
N ILE A 30 55.49 -72.16 -136.40
CA ILE A 30 55.50 -70.76 -135.98
C ILE A 30 54.09 -70.30 -136.30
N ALA A 31 53.33 -69.92 -135.27
CA ALA A 31 51.99 -69.38 -135.46
C ALA A 31 52.06 -68.17 -136.40
N THR A 32 51.60 -68.36 -137.63
CA THR A 32 51.70 -67.35 -138.68
C THR A 32 50.68 -66.25 -138.42
N PRO A 33 51.03 -64.97 -138.62
CA PRO A 33 50.07 -63.88 -138.53
C PRO A 33 48.89 -64.10 -139.49
N THR A 34 47.68 -63.78 -139.03
CA THR A 34 46.44 -63.83 -139.84
C THR A 34 46.02 -62.43 -140.25
N GLN A 35 45.85 -62.17 -141.55
CA GLN A 35 45.44 -60.87 -142.05
C GLN A 35 44.39 -60.94 -143.16
N TYR A 36 43.44 -60.03 -143.16
CA TYR A 36 42.37 -59.94 -144.16
C TYR A 36 41.88 -58.49 -144.35
N GLY A 37 41.95 -57.98 -145.57
CA GLY A 37 41.57 -56.60 -145.94
C GLY A 37 42.68 -55.88 -146.70
N ASP A 38 42.32 -54.83 -147.46
CA ASP A 38 43.29 -54.03 -148.22
C ASP A 38 44.27 -53.33 -147.27
N ASN A 39 45.58 -53.50 -147.50
CA ASN A 39 46.66 -53.02 -146.61
C ASN A 39 46.54 -53.45 -145.13
N ALA A 40 45.84 -54.55 -144.82
CA ALA A 40 45.88 -55.16 -143.49
C ALA A 40 47.28 -55.73 -143.23
N SER A 41 47.82 -55.49 -142.03
CA SER A 41 49.17 -55.90 -141.64
C SER A 41 49.16 -56.56 -140.25
N ALA A 42 49.52 -57.84 -140.19
CA ALA A 42 49.83 -58.54 -138.96
C ALA A 42 51.35 -58.82 -138.91
N GLY A 43 52.08 -58.02 -138.11
CA GLY A 43 53.53 -57.84 -138.20
C GLY A 43 54.40 -58.75 -137.33
N ALA A 44 53.80 -59.53 -136.43
CA ALA A 44 54.49 -60.38 -135.46
C ALA A 44 53.83 -61.78 -135.36
N PRO A 45 54.48 -62.78 -134.73
CA PRO A 45 53.86 -64.09 -134.48
C PRO A 45 52.52 -63.94 -133.76
N THR A 46 51.58 -64.85 -134.05
CA THR A 46 50.21 -64.91 -133.49
C THR A 46 49.34 -63.65 -133.66
N ALA A 47 49.84 -62.59 -134.31
CA ALA A 47 49.09 -61.36 -134.54
C ALA A 47 47.95 -61.56 -135.55
N SER A 48 46.85 -60.84 -135.35
CA SER A 48 45.64 -60.93 -136.17
C SER A 48 45.15 -59.55 -136.61
N ALA A 49 45.04 -59.30 -137.91
CA ALA A 49 44.58 -58.02 -138.46
C ALA A 49 43.42 -58.19 -139.46
N PHE A 50 42.23 -57.67 -139.14
CA PHE A 50 41.03 -57.80 -139.98
C PHE A 50 40.42 -56.42 -140.30
N GLY A 51 40.45 -55.99 -141.56
CA GLY A 51 39.91 -54.71 -142.03
C GLY A 51 40.91 -53.91 -142.87
N SER A 52 40.42 -52.99 -143.69
CA SER A 52 41.29 -52.16 -144.54
C SER A 52 42.18 -51.25 -143.68
N TYR A 53 43.49 -51.31 -143.87
CA TYR A 53 44.52 -50.64 -143.05
C TYR A 53 44.53 -51.05 -141.56
N ALA A 54 43.94 -52.21 -141.20
CA ALA A 54 44.09 -52.76 -139.84
C ALA A 54 45.54 -53.18 -139.61
N ASN A 55 46.14 -52.78 -138.48
CA ASN A 55 47.55 -53.01 -138.18
C ASN A 55 47.75 -53.62 -136.78
N ALA A 56 48.03 -54.91 -136.73
CA ALA A 56 48.45 -55.62 -135.52
C ALA A 56 49.97 -55.86 -135.57
N SER A 57 50.77 -54.95 -135.02
CA SER A 57 52.23 -54.94 -135.24
C SER A 57 53.05 -55.69 -134.19
N ALA A 58 52.45 -56.12 -133.07
CA ALA A 58 53.14 -56.77 -131.95
C ALA A 58 52.65 -58.22 -131.72
N SER A 59 53.43 -59.01 -130.96
CA SER A 59 53.10 -60.43 -130.68
C SER A 59 51.75 -60.55 -129.99
N ASP A 60 50.95 -61.54 -130.41
CA ASP A 60 49.61 -61.80 -129.87
C ASP A 60 48.62 -60.62 -129.96
N ALA A 61 48.94 -59.60 -130.77
CA ALA A 61 48.09 -58.43 -130.93
C ALA A 61 46.93 -58.72 -131.89
N THR A 62 45.75 -58.17 -131.60
CA THR A 62 44.56 -58.33 -132.44
C THR A 62 43.99 -56.97 -132.84
N ALA A 63 43.94 -56.66 -134.14
CA ALA A 63 43.35 -55.46 -134.70
C ALA A 63 42.16 -55.82 -135.61
N ILE A 64 40.96 -55.35 -135.30
CA ILE A 64 39.72 -55.63 -136.06
C ILE A 64 39.00 -54.31 -136.34
N GLY A 65 38.79 -53.98 -137.62
CA GLY A 65 38.17 -52.73 -138.06
C GLY A 65 39.10 -51.91 -138.94
N SER A 66 38.54 -51.10 -139.84
CA SER A 66 39.37 -50.28 -140.75
C SER A 66 40.18 -49.25 -139.96
N ASN A 67 41.48 -49.12 -140.28
CA ASN A 67 42.44 -48.27 -139.57
C ASN A 67 42.61 -48.59 -138.07
N SER A 68 42.16 -49.76 -137.60
CA SER A 68 42.45 -50.22 -136.24
C SER A 68 43.95 -50.49 -136.05
N LYS A 69 44.50 -50.23 -134.87
CA LYS A 69 45.93 -50.38 -134.57
C LYS A 69 46.13 -51.03 -133.22
N ALA A 70 46.68 -52.24 -133.22
CA ALA A 70 47.13 -52.94 -132.02
C ALA A 70 48.67 -53.06 -132.07
N SER A 71 49.37 -52.15 -131.40
CA SER A 71 50.86 -52.07 -131.46
C SER A 71 51.59 -52.50 -130.20
N GLY A 72 50.87 -52.78 -129.11
CA GLY A 72 51.43 -53.34 -127.89
C GLY A 72 51.37 -54.87 -127.88
N GLY A 73 52.27 -55.52 -127.13
CA GLY A 73 52.22 -56.97 -126.96
C GLY A 73 50.91 -57.41 -126.31
N GLN A 74 50.29 -58.46 -126.84
CA GLN A 74 48.99 -58.97 -126.36
C GLN A 74 47.88 -57.90 -126.34
N SER A 75 47.99 -56.84 -127.14
CA SER A 75 46.99 -55.77 -127.18
C SER A 75 45.83 -56.11 -128.13
N THR A 76 44.65 -55.55 -127.87
CA THR A 76 43.46 -55.79 -128.70
C THR A 76 42.79 -54.48 -129.07
N ALA A 77 42.61 -54.21 -130.35
CA ALA A 77 41.92 -53.04 -130.88
C ALA A 77 40.76 -53.49 -131.79
N VAL A 78 39.52 -53.16 -131.42
CA VAL A 78 38.32 -53.55 -132.17
C VAL A 78 37.43 -52.33 -132.41
N GLY A 79 37.35 -51.87 -133.66
CA GLY A 79 36.58 -50.72 -134.10
C GLY A 79 37.25 -49.98 -135.26
N HIS A 80 36.49 -49.19 -136.01
CA HIS A 80 37.08 -48.24 -136.95
C HIS A 80 37.99 -47.29 -136.15
N THR A 81 39.25 -47.14 -136.57
CA THR A 81 40.25 -46.28 -135.92
C THR A 81 40.46 -46.54 -134.40
N ALA A 82 40.18 -47.76 -133.92
CA ALA A 82 40.48 -48.15 -132.54
C ALA A 82 42.00 -48.37 -132.35
N TRP A 83 42.60 -47.82 -131.30
CA TRP A 83 44.04 -47.89 -131.02
C TRP A 83 44.34 -48.50 -129.65
N ALA A 84 45.05 -49.63 -129.63
CA ALA A 84 45.60 -50.26 -128.42
C ALA A 84 47.13 -50.31 -128.54
N THR A 85 47.80 -49.27 -128.03
CA THR A 85 49.20 -48.99 -128.40
C THR A 85 50.24 -49.59 -127.45
N GLU A 86 49.85 -49.91 -126.22
CA GLU A 86 50.73 -50.43 -125.17
C GLU A 86 50.44 -51.91 -124.83
N THR A 87 51.38 -52.56 -124.14
CA THR A 87 51.24 -53.97 -123.74
C THR A 87 49.99 -54.18 -122.88
N TRP A 88 49.26 -55.26 -123.16
CA TRP A 88 47.97 -55.60 -122.52
C TRP A 88 46.85 -54.55 -122.70
N ALA A 89 47.04 -53.52 -123.54
CA ALA A 89 46.02 -52.52 -123.79
C ALA A 89 44.84 -53.11 -124.59
N SER A 90 43.62 -52.68 -124.27
CA SER A 90 42.40 -53.14 -124.92
C SER A 90 41.51 -51.96 -125.31
N ALA A 91 41.28 -51.76 -126.60
CA ALA A 91 40.46 -50.68 -127.15
C ALA A 91 39.27 -51.25 -127.93
N PHE A 92 38.04 -50.99 -127.49
CA PHE A 92 36.80 -51.44 -128.11
C PHE A 92 35.88 -50.27 -128.41
N GLY A 93 35.67 -49.95 -129.68
CA GLY A 93 34.82 -48.85 -130.11
C GLY A 93 35.44 -48.06 -131.26
N GLU A 94 34.61 -47.33 -131.99
CA GLU A 94 35.12 -46.41 -133.01
C GLU A 94 35.93 -45.28 -132.36
N ASN A 95 37.13 -44.99 -132.86
CA ASN A 95 38.07 -44.02 -132.26
C ASN A 95 38.44 -44.28 -130.78
N SER A 96 38.20 -45.48 -130.23
CA SER A 96 38.63 -45.79 -128.85
C SER A 96 40.16 -45.88 -128.77
N THR A 97 40.79 -45.29 -127.75
CA THR A 97 42.25 -45.29 -127.56
C THR A 97 42.62 -45.83 -126.18
N ALA A 98 43.32 -46.95 -126.14
CA ALA A 98 43.98 -47.51 -124.96
C ALA A 98 45.51 -47.38 -125.14
N SER A 99 46.09 -46.36 -124.51
CA SER A 99 47.51 -45.99 -124.67
C SER A 99 48.32 -46.03 -123.38
N GLY A 100 47.73 -46.54 -122.29
CA GLY A 100 48.45 -46.92 -121.09
C GLY A 100 48.71 -48.43 -121.09
N GLU A 101 49.83 -48.86 -120.53
CA GLU A 101 50.08 -50.29 -120.29
C GLU A 101 48.96 -50.88 -119.43
N GLY A 102 48.39 -52.02 -119.84
CA GLY A 102 47.26 -52.66 -119.18
C GLY A 102 45.96 -51.84 -119.19
N SER A 103 45.84 -50.78 -120.00
CA SER A 103 44.65 -49.95 -120.02
C SER A 103 43.51 -50.53 -120.83
N THR A 104 42.27 -50.18 -120.49
CA THR A 104 41.07 -50.62 -121.21
C THR A 104 40.21 -49.42 -121.58
N ALA A 105 39.96 -49.22 -122.86
CA ALA A 105 39.07 -48.20 -123.41
C ALA A 105 37.89 -48.89 -124.10
N THR A 106 36.66 -48.71 -123.63
CA THR A 106 35.45 -49.31 -124.21
C THR A 106 34.38 -48.24 -124.43
N GLY A 107 34.02 -47.98 -125.67
CA GLY A 107 33.09 -46.93 -126.08
C GLY A 107 33.64 -46.13 -127.26
N SER A 108 32.75 -45.58 -128.07
CA SER A 108 33.20 -44.68 -129.15
C SER A 108 33.88 -43.45 -128.53
N HIS A 109 35.07 -43.11 -129.03
CA HIS A 109 35.93 -42.03 -128.53
C HIS A 109 36.38 -42.17 -127.06
N SER A 110 36.27 -43.36 -126.43
CA SER A 110 36.82 -43.56 -125.08
C SER A 110 38.35 -43.51 -125.09
N SER A 111 38.97 -42.89 -124.08
CA SER A 111 40.43 -42.74 -123.95
C SER A 111 40.91 -43.25 -122.59
N ALA A 112 41.78 -44.25 -122.58
CA ALA A 112 42.42 -44.79 -121.38
C ALA A 112 43.94 -44.70 -121.54
N SER A 113 44.53 -43.58 -121.11
CA SER A 113 45.96 -43.25 -121.30
C SER A 113 46.81 -43.44 -120.04
N GLY A 114 46.19 -43.56 -118.87
CA GLY A 114 46.90 -43.91 -117.63
C GLY A 114 47.32 -45.38 -117.59
N PHE A 115 48.45 -45.69 -116.93
CA PHE A 115 48.84 -47.08 -116.63
C PHE A 115 47.74 -47.79 -115.84
N ASN A 116 47.34 -48.99 -116.27
CA ASN A 116 46.21 -49.76 -115.72
C ASN A 116 44.90 -48.95 -115.58
N SER A 117 44.68 -47.96 -116.45
CA SER A 117 43.45 -47.17 -116.44
C SER A 117 42.30 -47.88 -117.15
N THR A 118 41.06 -47.54 -116.79
CA THR A 118 39.86 -48.02 -117.47
C THR A 118 38.95 -46.86 -117.82
N ALA A 119 38.63 -46.70 -119.11
CA ALA A 119 37.64 -45.75 -119.61
C ALA A 119 36.51 -46.51 -120.30
N SER A 120 35.30 -46.44 -119.74
CA SER A 120 34.12 -47.14 -120.26
C SER A 120 32.96 -46.17 -120.47
N GLY A 121 32.63 -45.87 -121.73
CA GLY A 121 31.57 -44.94 -122.10
C GLY A 121 31.92 -44.12 -123.35
N TYR A 122 30.91 -43.55 -123.99
CA TYR A 122 31.11 -42.59 -125.08
C TYR A 122 31.90 -41.38 -124.56
N PHE A 123 33.06 -41.06 -125.15
CA PHE A 123 33.95 -39.99 -124.67
C PHE A 123 34.39 -40.11 -123.18
N SER A 124 34.38 -41.31 -122.60
CA SER A 124 34.97 -41.49 -121.26
C SER A 124 36.49 -41.32 -121.33
N ASP A 125 37.11 -40.69 -120.34
CA ASP A 125 38.53 -40.35 -120.35
C ASP A 125 39.20 -40.68 -119.01
N ALA A 126 40.13 -41.64 -119.00
CA ALA A 126 40.88 -42.08 -117.84
C ALA A 126 42.38 -41.85 -118.05
N GLN A 127 42.88 -40.71 -117.56
CA GLN A 127 44.28 -40.28 -117.75
C GLN A 127 45.17 -40.60 -116.54
N GLY A 128 44.60 -40.69 -115.35
CA GLY A 128 45.37 -40.93 -114.13
C GLY A 128 45.92 -42.34 -114.03
N TYR A 129 47.05 -42.50 -113.32
CA TYR A 129 47.58 -43.82 -112.96
C TYR A 129 46.52 -44.63 -112.20
N LYS A 130 46.16 -45.82 -112.69
CA LYS A 130 45.08 -46.67 -112.17
C LYS A 130 43.72 -45.97 -112.03
N ALA A 131 43.44 -44.99 -112.89
CA ALA A 131 42.16 -44.28 -112.88
C ALA A 131 41.04 -45.08 -113.55
N THR A 132 39.80 -44.90 -113.08
CA THR A 132 38.60 -45.51 -113.67
C THR A 132 37.58 -44.44 -114.02
N ALA A 133 37.21 -44.33 -115.29
CA ALA A 133 36.15 -43.44 -115.78
C ALA A 133 35.03 -44.29 -116.40
N THR A 134 33.85 -44.32 -115.80
CA THR A 134 32.69 -45.08 -116.30
C THR A 134 31.47 -44.17 -116.46
N GLY A 135 30.98 -44.04 -117.69
CA GLY A 135 29.87 -43.17 -118.07
C GLY A 135 30.21 -42.33 -119.30
N ALA A 136 29.19 -41.89 -120.04
CA ALA A 136 29.42 -40.98 -121.16
C ALA A 136 30.05 -39.67 -120.65
N HIS A 137 31.14 -39.21 -121.25
CA HIS A 137 31.90 -38.03 -120.82
C HIS A 137 32.44 -38.07 -119.38
N SER A 138 32.51 -39.24 -118.73
CA SER A 138 33.16 -39.34 -117.41
C SER A 138 34.67 -39.09 -117.56
N SER A 139 35.29 -38.35 -116.62
CA SER A 139 36.71 -38.01 -116.65
C SER A 139 37.39 -38.34 -115.32
N ALA A 140 38.39 -39.21 -115.36
CA ALA A 140 39.21 -39.61 -114.21
C ALA A 140 40.68 -39.27 -114.48
N THR A 141 41.07 -38.04 -114.14
CA THR A 141 42.42 -37.50 -114.42
C THR A 141 43.36 -37.57 -113.21
N GLY A 142 42.81 -37.69 -111.99
CA GLY A 142 43.61 -37.88 -110.78
C GLY A 142 44.23 -39.28 -110.71
N THR A 143 45.41 -39.40 -110.08
CA THR A 143 46.01 -40.71 -109.80
C THR A 143 45.14 -41.49 -108.79
N TYR A 144 44.87 -42.77 -109.04
CA TYR A 144 43.91 -43.61 -108.29
C TYR A 144 42.47 -43.07 -108.25
N SER A 145 42.10 -42.18 -109.17
CA SER A 145 40.76 -41.57 -109.18
C SER A 145 39.69 -42.49 -109.80
N THR A 146 38.44 -42.31 -109.38
CA THR A 146 37.29 -43.02 -109.95
C THR A 146 36.16 -42.05 -110.25
N ALA A 147 35.78 -41.92 -111.52
CA ALA A 147 34.62 -41.17 -111.98
C ALA A 147 33.53 -42.15 -112.42
N LEU A 148 32.43 -42.24 -111.65
CA LEU A 148 31.34 -43.17 -111.89
C LEU A 148 30.03 -42.40 -112.13
N GLY A 149 29.64 -42.28 -113.39
CA GLY A 149 28.45 -41.57 -113.85
C GLY A 149 28.75 -40.72 -115.07
N ALA A 150 27.74 -40.49 -115.92
CA ALA A 150 27.92 -39.62 -117.08
C ALA A 150 28.31 -38.19 -116.65
N SER A 151 29.27 -37.60 -117.33
CA SER A 151 29.86 -36.28 -117.02
C SER A 151 30.46 -36.15 -115.61
N SER A 152 30.68 -37.25 -114.88
CA SER A 152 31.38 -37.20 -113.59
C SER A 152 32.86 -36.88 -113.80
N SER A 153 33.47 -36.13 -112.89
CA SER A 153 34.86 -35.68 -112.96
C SER A 153 35.60 -35.91 -111.66
N ALA A 154 36.57 -36.82 -111.66
CA ALA A 154 37.45 -37.10 -110.53
C ALA A 154 38.88 -36.65 -110.87
N SER A 155 39.21 -35.41 -110.51
CA SER A 155 40.47 -34.76 -110.89
C SER A 155 41.54 -34.81 -109.80
N ALA A 156 41.16 -35.06 -108.55
CA ALA A 156 42.10 -35.15 -107.44
C ALA A 156 42.62 -36.58 -107.20
N THR A 157 43.80 -36.69 -106.59
CA THR A 157 44.41 -37.98 -106.22
C THR A 157 43.53 -38.77 -105.26
N ASN A 158 43.36 -40.06 -105.50
CA ASN A 158 42.61 -40.99 -104.65
C ASN A 158 41.18 -40.48 -104.35
N SER A 159 40.53 -39.88 -105.34
CA SER A 159 39.19 -39.30 -105.22
C SER A 159 38.14 -40.11 -106.00
N VAL A 160 36.89 -40.03 -105.56
CA VAL A 160 35.75 -40.68 -106.21
C VAL A 160 34.68 -39.65 -106.51
N ALA A 161 34.30 -39.48 -107.79
CA ALA A 161 33.13 -38.73 -108.20
C ALA A 161 31.98 -39.71 -108.49
N LEU A 162 30.94 -39.71 -107.66
CA LEU A 162 29.85 -40.68 -107.69
C LEU A 162 28.52 -40.05 -108.11
N GLY A 163 28.06 -40.41 -109.31
CA GLY A 163 26.79 -39.97 -109.90
C GLY A 163 26.99 -38.98 -111.04
N TYR A 164 25.93 -38.78 -111.84
CA TYR A 164 25.92 -37.85 -112.97
C TYR A 164 26.46 -36.47 -112.58
N ASP A 165 27.39 -35.91 -113.35
CA ASP A 165 27.85 -34.52 -113.21
C ASP A 165 28.45 -34.19 -111.83
N SER A 166 28.93 -35.21 -111.09
CA SER A 166 29.60 -35.05 -109.80
C SER A 166 31.06 -34.65 -110.00
N VAL A 167 31.61 -33.85 -109.09
CA VAL A 167 32.98 -33.33 -109.17
C VAL A 167 33.72 -33.67 -107.87
N ALA A 168 34.82 -34.41 -107.98
CA ALA A 168 35.74 -34.72 -106.89
C ALA A 168 37.10 -34.06 -107.16
N ASP A 169 37.27 -32.86 -106.60
CA ASP A 169 38.44 -31.98 -106.79
C ASP A 169 39.33 -31.88 -105.54
N ARG A 170 39.07 -32.73 -104.53
CA ARG A 170 39.85 -32.84 -103.29
C ARG A 170 40.40 -34.25 -103.11
N GLU A 171 41.66 -34.34 -102.71
CA GLU A 171 42.33 -35.64 -102.51
C GLU A 171 41.68 -36.44 -101.38
N ASN A 172 41.65 -37.77 -101.52
CA ASN A 172 41.11 -38.69 -100.51
C ASN A 172 39.63 -38.41 -100.14
N THR A 173 38.80 -38.08 -101.13
CA THR A 173 37.37 -37.80 -100.91
C THR A 173 36.46 -38.61 -101.82
N VAL A 174 35.22 -38.81 -101.37
CA VAL A 174 34.10 -39.24 -102.21
C VAL A 174 33.15 -38.06 -102.36
N SER A 175 33.04 -37.53 -103.56
CA SER A 175 32.04 -36.51 -103.90
C SER A 175 30.82 -37.17 -104.51
N VAL A 176 29.64 -36.82 -104.00
CA VAL A 176 28.34 -37.35 -104.43
C VAL A 176 27.54 -36.32 -105.23
N GLY A 177 28.17 -35.23 -105.63
CA GLY A 177 27.56 -34.10 -106.33
C GLY A 177 28.60 -33.07 -106.74
N LYS A 178 28.18 -31.81 -106.82
CA LYS A 178 29.07 -30.66 -107.01
C LYS A 178 28.47 -29.45 -106.30
N ALA A 179 29.24 -28.37 -106.16
CA ALA A 179 28.76 -27.13 -105.56
C ALA A 179 27.45 -26.66 -106.21
N GLY A 180 26.42 -26.45 -105.40
CA GLY A 180 25.07 -26.05 -105.82
C GLY A 180 24.20 -27.18 -106.39
N ASN A 181 24.72 -28.41 -106.44
CA ASN A 181 24.00 -29.62 -106.87
C ASN A 181 24.35 -30.78 -105.92
N GLU A 182 24.18 -30.55 -104.63
CA GLU A 182 24.38 -31.54 -103.58
C GLU A 182 23.32 -32.65 -103.64
N ARG A 183 23.68 -33.85 -103.18
CA ARG A 183 22.76 -34.99 -103.07
C ARG A 183 22.59 -35.41 -101.61
N GLN A 184 21.40 -35.88 -101.29
CA GLN A 184 21.15 -36.56 -100.02
C GLN A 184 21.66 -38.00 -100.08
N ILE A 185 22.32 -38.45 -99.02
CA ILE A 185 22.65 -39.86 -98.80
C ILE A 185 21.60 -40.45 -97.88
N THR A 186 20.78 -41.35 -98.43
CA THR A 186 19.61 -41.92 -97.73
C THR A 186 19.85 -43.38 -97.34
N ASN A 187 19.04 -43.90 -96.42
CA ASN A 187 19.16 -45.27 -95.88
C ASN A 187 20.49 -45.53 -95.16
N VAL A 188 21.02 -44.50 -94.48
CA VAL A 188 22.22 -44.59 -93.64
C VAL A 188 21.84 -45.11 -92.25
N ALA A 189 22.27 -46.34 -91.94
CA ALA A 189 22.15 -46.89 -90.59
C ALA A 189 22.91 -46.05 -89.56
N ALA A 190 22.61 -46.23 -88.28
CA ALA A 190 23.31 -45.49 -87.24
C ALA A 190 24.79 -45.89 -87.19
N GLY A 191 25.69 -44.90 -87.24
CA GLY A 191 27.12 -45.11 -87.08
C GLY A 191 27.48 -45.62 -85.68
N THR A 192 28.48 -46.48 -85.58
CA THR A 192 28.92 -47.13 -84.35
C THR A 192 30.39 -46.89 -84.03
N ALA A 193 31.23 -46.64 -85.03
CA ALA A 193 32.63 -46.24 -84.89
C ALA A 193 32.81 -44.73 -85.13
N ASP A 194 33.93 -44.19 -84.68
CA ASP A 194 34.25 -42.75 -84.77
C ASP A 194 34.30 -42.23 -86.21
N THR A 195 34.59 -43.10 -87.19
CA THR A 195 34.67 -42.77 -88.61
C THR A 195 33.41 -43.13 -89.40
N ASP A 196 32.34 -43.56 -88.72
CA ASP A 196 31.06 -43.85 -89.38
C ASP A 196 30.28 -42.55 -89.66
N ALA A 197 29.50 -42.55 -90.74
CA ALA A 197 28.58 -41.46 -91.01
C ALA A 197 27.47 -41.41 -89.93
N VAL A 198 27.18 -40.20 -89.44
CA VAL A 198 26.07 -39.94 -88.52
C VAL A 198 24.79 -39.74 -89.32
N ASN A 199 23.73 -40.50 -89.00
CA ASN A 199 22.42 -40.25 -89.60
C ASN A 199 21.62 -39.19 -88.82
N VAL A 200 20.55 -38.67 -89.43
CA VAL A 200 19.72 -37.59 -88.84
C VAL A 200 19.11 -37.98 -87.50
N LYS A 201 18.78 -39.26 -87.30
CA LYS A 201 18.22 -39.74 -86.02
C LYS A 201 19.24 -39.62 -84.89
N GLN A 202 20.48 -40.08 -85.09
CA GLN A 202 21.54 -39.97 -84.09
C GLN A 202 21.81 -38.52 -83.70
N LEU A 203 21.83 -37.61 -84.67
CA LEU A 203 22.00 -36.18 -84.41
C LEU A 203 20.85 -35.63 -83.56
N ASN A 204 19.60 -35.92 -83.93
CA ASN A 204 18.43 -35.43 -83.20
C ASN A 204 18.33 -36.02 -81.79
N ASP A 205 18.63 -37.31 -81.62
CA ASP A 205 18.68 -37.96 -80.31
C ASP A 205 19.72 -37.29 -79.42
N LYS A 206 20.93 -37.03 -79.94
CA LYS A 206 22.00 -36.36 -79.18
C LYS A 206 21.67 -34.91 -78.86
N ALA A 207 21.03 -34.20 -79.78
CA ALA A 207 20.54 -32.84 -79.55
C ALA A 207 19.47 -32.81 -78.43
N ALA A 208 18.54 -33.76 -78.44
CA ALA A 208 17.52 -33.89 -77.41
C ALA A 208 18.12 -34.25 -76.03
N GLU A 209 19.08 -35.19 -75.99
CA GLU A 209 19.83 -35.53 -74.77
C GLU A 209 20.53 -34.29 -74.19
N THR A 210 21.20 -33.52 -75.05
CA THR A 210 21.92 -32.30 -74.66
C THR A 210 20.97 -31.23 -74.13
N LEU A 211 19.83 -31.02 -74.79
CA LEU A 211 18.81 -30.06 -74.36
C LEU A 211 18.22 -30.46 -73.00
N ASN A 212 17.91 -31.73 -72.81
CA ASN A 212 17.38 -32.25 -71.54
C ASN A 212 18.38 -32.08 -70.40
N ALA A 213 19.68 -32.30 -70.65
CA ALA A 213 20.74 -32.07 -69.68
C ALA A 213 20.84 -30.58 -69.29
N ALA A 214 20.77 -29.67 -70.27
CA ALA A 214 20.82 -28.23 -70.03
C ALA A 214 19.60 -27.73 -69.23
N ASN A 215 18.40 -28.23 -69.55
CA ASN A 215 17.18 -27.91 -68.80
C ASN A 215 17.29 -28.42 -67.36
N SER A 216 17.70 -29.67 -67.18
CA SER A 216 17.87 -30.27 -65.84
C SER A 216 18.87 -29.48 -64.98
N TYR A 217 19.99 -29.05 -65.57
CA TYR A 217 20.96 -28.19 -64.89
C TYR A 217 20.35 -26.85 -64.46
N THR A 218 19.59 -26.21 -65.35
CA THR A 218 18.94 -24.93 -65.10
C THR A 218 17.87 -25.04 -64.01
N ASP A 219 17.01 -26.06 -64.07
CA ASP A 219 15.96 -26.31 -63.08
C ASP A 219 16.53 -26.57 -61.68
N ASN A 220 17.64 -27.31 -61.59
CA ASN A 220 18.36 -27.52 -60.34
C ASN A 220 18.89 -26.20 -59.77
N LYS A 221 19.53 -25.36 -60.60
CA LYS A 221 20.04 -24.05 -60.16
C LYS A 221 18.93 -23.10 -59.69
N ILE A 222 17.79 -23.09 -60.38
CA ILE A 222 16.62 -22.32 -59.96
C ILE A 222 16.10 -22.82 -58.62
N THR A 223 16.03 -24.13 -58.43
CA THR A 223 15.58 -24.75 -57.18
C THR A 223 16.50 -24.43 -56.01
N GLU A 224 17.82 -24.57 -56.19
CA GLU A 224 18.83 -24.18 -55.21
C GLU A 224 18.68 -22.70 -54.82
N THR A 225 18.64 -21.80 -55.81
CA THR A 225 18.48 -20.36 -55.60
C THR A 225 17.18 -20.02 -54.86
N LYS A 226 16.07 -20.68 -55.19
CA LYS A 226 14.79 -20.49 -54.52
C LYS A 226 14.85 -20.91 -53.04
N ASN A 227 15.54 -22.01 -52.74
CA ASN A 227 15.71 -22.50 -51.37
C ASN A 227 16.59 -21.56 -50.54
N GLU A 228 17.69 -21.06 -51.11
CA GLU A 228 18.56 -20.06 -50.48
C GLU A 228 17.82 -18.75 -50.21
N LEU A 229 17.05 -18.27 -51.20
CA LEU A 229 16.22 -17.07 -51.06
C LEU A 229 15.17 -17.25 -49.95
N ASN A 230 14.46 -18.37 -49.93
CA ASN A 230 13.47 -18.66 -48.87
C ASN A 230 14.11 -18.67 -47.49
N THR A 231 15.31 -19.25 -47.36
CA THR A 231 16.07 -19.26 -46.11
C THR A 231 16.43 -17.84 -45.68
N THR A 232 16.93 -17.03 -46.61
CA THR A 232 17.28 -15.62 -46.37
C THR A 232 16.07 -14.80 -45.94
N ILE A 233 14.93 -14.94 -46.63
CA ILE A 233 13.68 -14.27 -46.28
C ILE A 233 13.21 -14.67 -44.89
N ASN A 234 13.22 -15.96 -44.56
CA ASN A 234 12.81 -16.44 -43.24
C ASN A 234 13.71 -15.91 -42.13
N ASN A 235 15.03 -15.88 -42.35
CA ASN A 235 15.98 -15.31 -41.39
C ASN A 235 15.75 -13.82 -41.19
N ALA A 236 15.64 -13.04 -42.27
CA ALA A 236 15.36 -11.60 -42.21
C ALA A 236 14.01 -11.30 -41.52
N LYS A 237 12.98 -12.10 -41.80
CA LYS A 237 11.67 -12.00 -41.13
C LYS A 237 11.80 -12.25 -39.62
N ASN A 238 12.51 -13.29 -39.23
CA ASN A 238 12.71 -13.61 -37.81
C ASN A 238 13.52 -12.52 -37.09
N GLU A 239 14.56 -11.99 -37.72
CA GLU A 239 15.36 -10.89 -37.19
C GLU A 239 14.54 -9.61 -37.02
N ALA A 240 13.71 -9.26 -38.00
CA ALA A 240 12.80 -8.12 -37.93
C ALA A 240 11.77 -8.27 -36.80
N ILE A 241 11.17 -9.47 -36.66
CA ILE A 241 10.23 -9.77 -35.57
C ILE A 241 10.93 -9.64 -34.21
N ASN A 242 12.11 -10.23 -34.06
CA ASN A 242 12.87 -10.16 -32.80
C ASN A 242 13.25 -8.71 -32.45
N THR A 243 13.66 -7.92 -33.44
CA THR A 243 13.98 -6.50 -33.25
C THR A 243 12.75 -5.72 -32.81
N ALA A 244 11.60 -5.93 -33.45
CA ALA A 244 10.35 -5.26 -33.10
C ALA A 244 9.85 -5.65 -31.70
N ASN A 245 9.95 -6.93 -31.33
CA ASN A 245 9.60 -7.41 -29.99
C ASN A 245 10.50 -6.79 -28.94
N ASN A 246 11.83 -6.83 -29.12
CA ASN A 246 12.78 -6.22 -28.20
C ASN A 246 12.54 -4.72 -28.00
N TYR A 247 12.26 -3.99 -29.09
CA TYR A 247 11.90 -2.57 -29.00
C TYR A 247 10.62 -2.35 -28.20
N THR A 248 9.58 -3.15 -28.47
CA THR A 248 8.29 -3.08 -27.79
C THR A 248 8.43 -3.39 -26.30
N ASP A 249 9.14 -4.46 -25.96
CA ASP A 249 9.42 -4.85 -24.56
C ASP A 249 10.20 -3.77 -23.82
N THR A 250 11.19 -3.17 -24.48
CA THR A 250 11.95 -2.03 -23.92
C THR A 250 11.03 -0.86 -23.64
N LYS A 251 10.18 -0.47 -24.60
CA LYS A 251 9.25 0.65 -24.46
C LYS A 251 8.21 0.41 -23.36
N ILE A 252 7.66 -0.81 -23.29
CA ILE A 252 6.74 -1.22 -22.21
C ILE A 252 7.42 -1.10 -20.85
N ASN A 253 8.66 -1.57 -20.72
CA ASN A 253 9.40 -1.47 -19.45
C ASN A 253 9.70 -0.01 -19.07
N GLU A 254 10.11 0.83 -20.01
CA GLU A 254 10.30 2.26 -19.79
C GLU A 254 9.01 2.93 -19.30
N THR A 255 7.89 2.73 -20.01
CA THR A 255 6.59 3.31 -19.65
C THR A 255 6.08 2.76 -18.32
N LYS A 256 6.30 1.48 -18.02
CA LYS A 256 5.96 0.88 -16.72
C LYS A 256 6.76 1.53 -15.58
N ASN A 257 8.05 1.75 -15.78
CA ASN A 257 8.90 2.40 -14.79
C ASN A 257 8.47 3.85 -14.55
N GLU A 258 8.17 4.60 -15.61
CA GLU A 258 7.68 5.97 -15.54
C GLU A 258 6.31 6.05 -14.83
N LEU A 259 5.38 5.15 -15.17
CA LEU A 259 4.08 5.07 -14.52
C LEU A 259 4.20 4.76 -13.02
N ASN A 260 5.05 3.80 -12.65
CA ASN A 260 5.30 3.46 -11.25
C ASN A 260 5.86 4.65 -10.47
N LEU A 261 6.80 5.39 -11.07
CA LEU A 261 7.36 6.61 -10.47
C LEU A 261 6.27 7.68 -10.27
N ASN A 262 5.42 7.89 -11.27
CA ASN A 262 4.31 8.84 -11.19
C ASN A 262 3.28 8.45 -10.13
N ILE A 263 2.93 7.17 -10.02
CA ILE A 263 2.05 6.65 -8.97
C ILE A 263 2.65 6.91 -7.59
N GLU A 264 3.93 6.61 -7.38
CA GLU A 264 4.58 6.82 -6.08
C GLU A 264 4.67 8.31 -5.73
N ASN A 265 4.98 9.17 -6.70
CA ASN A 265 4.97 10.63 -6.51
C ASN A 265 3.58 11.15 -6.14
N ALA A 266 2.54 10.77 -6.88
CA ALA A 266 1.16 11.19 -6.62
C ALA A 266 0.66 10.67 -5.25
N LYS A 267 1.03 9.44 -4.89
CA LYS A 267 0.74 8.87 -3.57
C LYS A 267 1.42 9.67 -2.45
N ASN A 268 2.70 10.00 -2.62
CA ASN A 268 3.44 10.80 -1.63
C ASN A 268 2.87 12.22 -1.52
N GLU A 269 2.49 12.85 -2.63
CA GLU A 269 1.83 14.16 -2.64
C GLU A 269 0.47 14.13 -1.94
N ALA A 270 -0.34 13.09 -2.19
CA ALA A 270 -1.63 12.90 -1.53
C ALA A 270 -1.48 12.68 -0.01
N ILE A 271 -0.51 11.85 0.40
CA ILE A 271 -0.18 11.63 1.82
C ILE A 271 0.27 12.94 2.47
N ASN A 272 1.19 13.67 1.85
CA ASN A 272 1.69 14.94 2.37
C ASN A 272 0.57 15.98 2.49
N THR A 273 -0.29 16.08 1.48
CA THR A 273 -1.46 16.97 1.51
C THR A 273 -2.43 16.60 2.63
N SER A 274 -2.74 15.31 2.78
CA SER A 274 -3.61 14.81 3.84
C SER A 274 -3.04 15.04 5.24
N ASN A 275 -1.74 14.80 5.42
CA ASN A 275 -1.05 15.04 6.69
C ASN A 275 -1.06 16.53 7.03
N ASN A 276 -0.70 17.41 6.09
CA ASN A 276 -0.75 18.86 6.30
C ASN A 276 -2.16 19.36 6.66
N TYR A 277 -3.19 18.86 5.97
CA TYR A 277 -4.59 19.17 6.29
C TYR A 277 -4.96 18.71 7.70
N THR A 278 -4.60 17.47 8.05
CA THR A 278 -4.86 16.88 9.37
C THR A 278 -4.15 17.67 10.47
N ASP A 279 -2.88 18.01 10.29
CA ASP A 279 -2.09 18.80 11.23
C ASP A 279 -2.67 20.21 11.40
N THR A 280 -3.14 20.83 10.31
CA THR A 280 -3.82 22.13 10.36
C THR A 280 -5.12 22.03 11.15
N LYS A 281 -5.96 21.02 10.89
CA LYS A 281 -7.20 20.84 11.66
C LYS A 281 -6.96 20.51 13.12
N ILE A 282 -5.97 19.67 13.44
CA ILE A 282 -5.57 19.40 14.83
C ILE A 282 -5.15 20.71 15.51
N ASN A 283 -4.35 21.54 14.85
CA ASN A 283 -3.92 22.81 15.42
C ASN A 283 -5.08 23.80 15.61
N GLU A 284 -5.99 23.92 14.65
CA GLU A 284 -7.20 24.74 14.77
C GLU A 284 -8.07 24.27 15.96
N THR A 285 -8.39 22.97 16.02
CA THR A 285 -9.18 22.40 17.13
C THR A 285 -8.47 22.55 18.47
N LYS A 286 -7.14 22.40 18.51
CA LYS A 286 -6.35 22.64 19.73
C LYS A 286 -6.43 24.10 20.17
N ASN A 287 -6.35 25.04 19.23
CA ASN A 287 -6.47 26.47 19.53
C ASN A 287 -7.88 26.81 20.04
N GLU A 288 -8.92 26.26 19.41
CA GLU A 288 -10.31 26.43 19.85
C GLU A 288 -10.56 25.81 21.23
N LEU A 289 -10.03 24.61 21.48
CA LEU A 289 -10.12 23.96 22.79
C LEU A 289 -9.41 24.79 23.88
N ASN A 290 -8.21 25.30 23.60
CA ASN A 290 -7.50 26.17 24.54
C ASN A 290 -8.31 27.44 24.85
N LEU A 291 -8.89 28.07 23.82
CA LEU A 291 -9.75 29.24 24.00
C LEU A 291 -10.98 28.90 24.87
N ASN A 292 -11.61 27.76 24.64
CA ASN A 292 -12.76 27.29 25.43
C ASN A 292 -12.37 26.98 26.88
N ILE A 293 -11.20 26.37 27.10
CA ILE A 293 -10.64 26.12 28.44
C ILE A 293 -10.39 27.46 29.15
N ASP A 294 -9.78 28.42 28.47
CA ASP A 294 -9.51 29.75 29.04
C ASP A 294 -10.79 30.50 29.37
N ASN A 295 -11.80 30.46 28.48
CA ASN A 295 -13.12 31.04 28.73
C ASN A 295 -13.81 30.38 29.92
N ALA A 296 -13.88 29.05 29.96
CA ALA A 296 -14.48 28.31 31.08
C ALA A 296 -13.74 28.56 32.40
N LYS A 297 -12.41 28.66 32.36
CA LYS A 297 -11.58 29.01 33.52
C LYS A 297 -11.90 30.44 33.99
N ASN A 298 -11.99 31.40 33.07
CA ASN A 298 -12.33 32.78 33.40
C ASN A 298 -13.76 32.88 33.96
N GLU A 299 -14.74 32.20 33.37
CA GLU A 299 -16.11 32.11 33.89
C GLU A 299 -16.14 31.48 35.29
N ALA A 300 -15.42 30.38 35.52
CA ALA A 300 -15.33 29.74 36.81
C ALA A 300 -14.67 30.66 37.86
N ILE A 301 -13.61 31.40 37.49
CA ILE A 301 -13.00 32.43 38.33
C ILE A 301 -14.01 33.53 38.65
N THR A 302 -14.74 34.04 37.66
CA THR A 302 -15.77 35.07 37.85
C THR A 302 -16.88 34.59 38.80
N ILE A 303 -17.40 33.37 38.60
CA ILE A 303 -18.41 32.78 39.47
C ILE A 303 -17.88 32.61 40.89
N SER A 304 -16.65 32.08 41.03
CA SER A 304 -16.00 31.89 42.34
C SER A 304 -15.79 33.22 43.06
N ASN A 305 -15.35 34.26 42.35
CA ASN A 305 -15.18 35.60 42.90
C ASN A 305 -16.53 36.20 43.32
N ASN A 306 -17.56 36.13 42.47
CA ASN A 306 -18.91 36.61 42.81
C ASN A 306 -19.49 35.88 44.04
N TYR A 307 -19.30 34.56 44.14
CA TYR A 307 -19.71 33.79 45.31
C TYR A 307 -18.94 34.23 46.56
N THR A 308 -17.62 34.42 46.45
CA THR A 308 -16.76 34.88 47.54
C THR A 308 -17.16 36.28 48.00
N ASP A 309 -17.37 37.22 47.07
CA ASP A 309 -17.80 38.59 47.34
C ASP A 309 -19.20 38.64 47.98
N SER A 310 -20.12 37.78 47.52
CA SER A 310 -21.44 37.62 48.15
C SER A 310 -21.30 37.11 49.58
N LYS A 311 -20.44 36.11 49.84
CA LYS A 311 -20.21 35.60 51.19
C LYS A 311 -19.50 36.60 52.11
N ILE A 312 -18.56 37.39 51.59
CA ILE A 312 -17.95 38.50 52.32
C ILE A 312 -19.02 39.55 52.65
N THR A 313 -19.93 39.84 51.72
CA THR A 313 -21.04 40.79 51.94
C THR A 313 -22.02 40.28 52.99
N ASP A 314 -22.43 39.00 52.93
CA ASP A 314 -23.26 38.35 53.95
C ASP A 314 -22.59 38.43 55.33
N THR A 315 -21.31 38.05 55.41
CA THR A 315 -20.53 38.08 56.66
C THR A 315 -20.36 39.50 57.18
N LYS A 316 -20.18 40.49 56.30
CA LYS A 316 -20.11 41.91 56.65
C LYS A 316 -21.45 42.42 57.18
N ASN A 317 -22.57 41.99 56.59
CA ASN A 317 -23.90 42.34 57.06
C ASN A 317 -24.20 41.69 58.41
N GLU A 318 -23.85 40.42 58.60
CA GLU A 318 -23.97 39.72 59.88
C GLU A 318 -23.08 40.36 60.96
N LEU A 319 -21.85 40.74 60.62
CA LEU A 319 -20.95 41.48 61.50
C LEU A 319 -21.51 42.86 61.85
N ASN A 320 -22.08 43.60 60.89
CA ASN A 320 -22.71 44.89 61.16
C ASN A 320 -23.93 44.75 62.08
N VAL A 321 -24.77 43.72 61.89
CA VAL A 321 -25.88 43.39 62.80
C VAL A 321 -25.36 43.07 64.20
N ASN A 322 -24.27 42.30 64.31
CA ASN A 322 -23.65 41.99 65.60
C ASN A 322 -23.01 43.22 66.26
N ILE A 323 -22.39 44.12 65.49
CA ILE A 323 -21.88 45.41 65.99
C ILE A 323 -23.04 46.29 66.47
N ASP A 324 -24.13 46.37 65.73
CA ASP A 324 -25.31 47.15 66.13
C ASP A 324 -26.01 46.55 67.37
N ASN A 325 -26.06 45.22 67.48
CA ASN A 325 -26.55 44.53 68.68
C ASN A 325 -25.64 44.79 69.89
N ALA A 326 -24.31 44.67 69.74
CA ALA A 326 -23.36 44.98 70.81
C ALA A 326 -23.38 46.46 71.21
N LYS A 327 -23.58 47.36 70.23
CA LYS A 327 -23.73 48.80 70.47
C LYS A 327 -25.03 49.10 71.21
N ASN A 328 -26.13 48.45 70.86
CA ASN A 328 -27.41 48.56 71.57
C ASN A 328 -27.34 47.93 72.97
N GLU A 329 -26.68 46.78 73.16
CA GLU A 329 -26.44 46.19 74.48
C GLU A 329 -25.55 47.08 75.36
N ALA A 330 -24.53 47.73 74.79
CA ALA A 330 -23.69 48.69 75.51
C ALA A 330 -24.46 49.96 75.91
N ILE A 331 -25.36 50.45 75.05
CA ILE A 331 -26.25 51.59 75.36
C ILE A 331 -27.28 51.21 76.42
N ILE A 332 -27.88 50.01 76.34
CA ILE A 332 -28.81 49.48 77.35
C ILE A 332 -28.09 49.29 78.70
N THR A 333 -26.87 48.75 78.70
CA THR A 333 -26.07 48.54 79.93
C THR A 333 -25.60 49.85 80.56
N SER A 334 -25.22 50.85 79.74
CA SER A 334 -24.85 52.19 80.22
C SER A 334 -26.03 52.94 80.83
N ASN A 335 -27.22 52.84 80.23
CA ASN A 335 -28.44 53.39 80.79
C ASN A 335 -28.85 52.63 82.07
N HIS A 336 -28.71 51.31 82.10
CA HIS A 336 -29.01 50.49 83.28
C HIS A 336 -28.05 50.76 84.46
N TYR A 337 -26.77 51.07 84.22
CA TYR A 337 -25.81 51.49 85.26
C TYR A 337 -26.11 52.90 85.80
N THR A 338 -26.48 53.83 84.91
CA THR A 338 -26.87 55.20 85.27
C THR A 338 -28.17 55.21 86.09
N ASP A 339 -29.15 54.40 85.70
CA ASP A 339 -30.42 54.24 86.41
C ASP A 339 -30.25 53.47 87.74
N ASN A 340 -29.34 52.47 87.82
CA ASN A 340 -29.05 51.76 89.07
C ASN A 340 -28.31 52.61 90.10
N LYS A 341 -27.41 53.52 89.70
CA LYS A 341 -26.77 54.45 90.64
C LYS A 341 -27.74 55.49 91.19
N ILE A 342 -28.73 55.92 90.40
CA ILE A 342 -29.81 56.81 90.85
C ILE A 342 -30.80 56.06 91.77
N ALA A 343 -31.08 54.79 91.49
CA ALA A 343 -31.92 53.93 92.33
C ALA A 343 -31.25 53.52 93.67
N GLN A 344 -29.94 53.25 93.70
CA GLN A 344 -29.22 52.88 94.93
C GLN A 344 -29.06 54.05 95.91
N ASN A 345 -28.84 55.29 95.43
CA ASN A 345 -28.78 56.46 96.29
C ASN A 345 -30.14 56.81 96.92
N ASN A 346 -31.25 56.63 96.20
CA ASN A 346 -32.60 56.80 96.72
C ASN A 346 -33.06 55.66 97.65
N THR A 347 -32.43 54.49 97.56
CA THR A 347 -32.69 53.34 98.45
C THR A 347 -32.00 53.51 99.81
N ILE A 348 -30.77 54.03 99.88
CA ILE A 348 -30.04 54.25 101.15
C ILE A 348 -30.66 55.40 101.99
N ILE A 349 -31.25 56.42 101.35
CA ILE A 349 -31.92 57.53 102.07
C ILE A 349 -33.29 57.10 102.63
N ASN A 350 -34.05 56.26 101.90
CA ASN A 350 -35.36 55.78 102.35
C ASN A 350 -35.31 54.60 103.34
N GLN A 351 -34.17 53.91 103.44
CA GLN A 351 -33.96 52.80 104.38
C GLN A 351 -33.61 53.27 105.80
N ASN A 352 -33.08 54.49 105.97
CA ASN A 352 -32.89 55.12 107.29
C ASN A 352 -34.17 55.77 107.86
N ILE A 353 -35.16 56.08 107.01
CA ILE A 353 -36.44 56.69 107.42
C ILE A 353 -37.49 55.62 107.80
N ASN A 354 -37.41 54.41 107.23
CA ASN A 354 -38.42 53.36 107.44
C ASN A 354 -38.11 52.36 108.57
N ASN A 355 -36.85 52.25 109.02
CA ASN A 355 -36.48 51.36 110.15
C ASN A 355 -36.76 51.96 111.54
N ALA A 356 -37.11 53.24 111.67
CA ALA A 356 -37.57 53.83 112.94
C ALA A 356 -39.11 53.84 113.08
N LYS A 357 -39.85 53.53 112.02
CA LYS A 357 -41.31 53.76 111.95
C LYS A 357 -42.17 52.51 112.20
N ASN A 358 -41.64 51.31 112.03
CA ASN A 358 -42.43 50.08 111.98
C ASN A 358 -42.12 49.03 113.07
N GLU A 359 -41.42 49.40 114.15
CA GLU A 359 -41.26 48.54 115.35
C GLU A 359 -42.28 48.81 116.49
N ALA A 360 -43.17 49.81 116.42
CA ALA A 360 -44.04 50.09 117.58
C ALA A 360 -45.47 50.61 117.28
N ILE A 361 -46.05 50.33 116.11
CA ILE A 361 -47.52 50.43 115.89
C ILE A 361 -48.09 49.03 115.51
N THR A 362 -47.50 47.99 116.10
CA THR A 362 -48.07 46.62 116.13
C THR A 362 -48.81 46.34 117.46
N GLU A 363 -48.95 47.34 118.34
CA GLU A 363 -49.72 47.25 119.61
C GLU A 363 -50.94 48.22 119.65
N SER A 364 -51.47 48.63 118.50
CA SER A 364 -52.66 49.52 118.45
C SER A 364 -53.88 48.91 117.72
N ASN A 365 -53.74 47.82 116.98
CA ASN A 365 -54.88 47.18 116.30
C ASN A 365 -55.49 46.01 117.08
N ASN A 366 -55.86 46.30 118.33
CA ASN A 366 -57.01 45.72 119.03
C ASN A 366 -57.97 46.84 119.49
N TYR A 367 -58.25 47.75 118.56
CA TYR A 367 -59.64 48.17 118.33
C TYR A 367 -60.51 46.92 118.27
N THR A 368 -61.59 46.94 119.06
CA THR A 368 -62.82 46.23 118.70
C THR A 368 -62.84 44.73 118.98
N ASP A 369 -62.96 44.44 120.27
CA ASP A 369 -64.06 43.59 120.70
C ASP A 369 -64.56 44.07 122.07
N SER A 370 -65.62 44.87 122.08
CA SER A 370 -66.98 44.31 122.07
C SER A 370 -67.21 43.39 123.25
N ARG A 371 -67.29 44.04 124.43
CA ARG A 371 -67.90 43.57 125.67
C ARG A 371 -68.58 44.77 126.38
N TYR A 372 -69.38 45.62 125.74
CA TYR A 372 -70.70 45.36 125.13
C TYR A 372 -71.32 44.00 125.48
N GLN A 373 -72.54 44.02 126.00
CA GLN A 373 -73.34 42.82 126.25
C GLN A 373 -72.93 42.03 127.48
N GLN A 374 -73.05 42.73 128.60
CA GLN A 374 -74.14 42.41 129.53
C GLN A 374 -74.52 43.69 130.26
N SER A 375 -75.65 44.28 129.88
CA SER A 375 -76.89 43.99 130.58
C SER A 375 -77.03 44.83 131.84
N ILE A 376 -77.57 46.02 131.68
CA ILE A 376 -78.95 46.30 132.11
C ILE A 376 -79.20 47.79 131.84
N GLN A 377 -80.20 48.16 131.04
CA GLN A 377 -81.60 47.94 131.39
C GLN A 377 -81.97 48.65 132.72
N TYR A 378 -81.38 49.82 132.96
CA TYR A 378 -81.93 50.86 133.83
C TYR A 378 -81.54 52.21 133.24
N ALA A 379 -82.26 52.68 132.25
CA ALA A 379 -83.49 53.41 132.52
C ALA A 379 -83.24 54.76 131.85
N GLN A 380 -84.10 55.18 130.94
CA GLN A 380 -85.43 55.64 131.30
C GLN A 380 -85.32 56.70 132.40
N ASN A 381 -85.87 57.86 132.09
CA ASN A 381 -86.02 58.99 133.01
C ASN A 381 -84.73 59.81 133.10
N ALA A 382 -84.71 61.09 132.78
CA ALA A 382 -85.81 62.00 132.60
C ALA A 382 -85.22 63.18 131.81
N ALA A 383 -85.88 63.75 130.80
CA ALA A 383 -87.34 63.93 130.76
C ALA A 383 -87.89 64.54 132.06
N ASP A 384 -87.01 65.20 132.82
CA ASP A 384 -87.25 66.34 133.69
C ASP A 384 -86.36 67.46 133.10
N GLN A 385 -86.89 68.44 132.39
CA GLN A 385 -88.21 69.05 132.63
C GLN A 385 -88.36 69.58 134.07
N ALA A 386 -87.25 69.83 134.78
CA ALA A 386 -87.23 70.47 136.09
C ALA A 386 -86.21 71.65 136.18
N GLU A 387 -86.15 72.58 135.20
CA GLU A 387 -87.06 73.73 135.30
C GLU A 387 -88.37 73.35 135.96
N GLN A 388 -88.36 73.36 137.29
CA GLN A 388 -89.50 73.79 138.08
C GLN A 388 -89.25 73.63 139.57
N ASN A 389 -88.08 73.10 139.97
CA ASN A 389 -87.63 73.20 141.36
C ASN A 389 -86.27 73.91 141.52
N ALA A 390 -86.03 75.21 141.31
CA ALA A 390 -86.89 76.40 141.35
C ALA A 390 -88.01 76.39 142.41
N ASN A 391 -87.98 75.46 143.36
CA ASN A 391 -88.98 75.26 144.39
C ASN A 391 -88.41 74.26 145.39
N GLN A 392 -88.26 74.71 146.62
CA GLN A 392 -88.41 73.84 147.78
C GLN A 392 -87.23 72.98 148.27
N TYR A 393 -85.95 73.27 147.93
CA TYR A 393 -84.85 73.02 148.90
C TYR A 393 -83.92 74.20 149.18
N THR A 394 -84.41 75.41 148.94
CA THR A 394 -84.33 76.47 149.96
C THR A 394 -85.07 76.06 151.25
N ASP A 395 -85.92 75.03 151.26
CA ASP A 395 -86.89 74.84 152.36
C ASP A 395 -86.71 73.64 153.32
N ASN A 396 -85.67 72.78 153.24
CA ASN A 396 -85.43 71.82 154.34
C ASN A 396 -83.99 71.60 154.84
N ARG A 397 -82.88 72.18 154.29
CA ARG A 397 -81.59 72.31 155.05
C ARG A 397 -81.47 73.65 155.78
N PHE A 398 -82.54 74.43 155.76
CA PHE A 398 -82.87 75.26 156.90
C PHE A 398 -83.69 74.50 157.96
N SER A 399 -84.22 73.29 157.66
CA SER A 399 -84.95 72.47 158.64
C SER A 399 -84.16 71.29 159.17
N GLN A 400 -82.98 71.04 158.60
CA GLN A 400 -81.91 70.55 159.41
C GLN A 400 -81.04 71.73 159.76
N LEU A 401 -81.23 72.18 160.98
CA LEU A 401 -80.46 71.42 161.95
C LEU A 401 -78.98 71.66 161.56
N ASN A 402 -78.48 72.83 161.93
CA ASN A 402 -78.79 73.33 163.28
C ASN A 402 -78.68 72.13 164.31
N GLN A 403 -77.82 71.15 163.97
CA GLN A 403 -77.13 70.17 164.81
C GLN A 403 -75.64 70.13 164.41
N GLN A 404 -75.23 70.82 163.34
CA GLN A 404 -73.89 71.36 163.24
C GLN A 404 -73.92 72.86 162.91
N SER A 405 -74.90 73.63 163.39
CA SER A 405 -74.79 74.13 164.77
C SER A 405 -73.44 73.76 165.38
N ASN A 406 -72.49 74.68 165.32
CA ASN A 406 -72.35 75.57 166.49
C ASN A 406 -72.41 74.90 167.88
N GLN A 407 -72.10 73.59 167.97
CA GLN A 407 -72.01 72.81 169.18
C GLN A 407 -70.55 72.44 169.48
N ARG A 408 -69.57 72.69 168.58
CA ARG A 408 -68.15 72.58 168.95
C ARG A 408 -67.18 73.51 168.21
N PHE A 409 -66.58 74.58 168.71
CA PHE A 409 -66.60 75.37 169.95
C PHE A 409 -66.53 74.75 171.35
N GLU A 410 -66.65 73.44 171.56
CA GLU A 410 -66.80 72.90 172.93
C GLU A 410 -66.35 71.45 173.06
N GLN A 411 -65.71 70.91 172.00
CA GLN A 411 -64.50 70.14 172.22
C GLN A 411 -63.31 70.90 171.61
N LEU A 412 -62.60 71.81 172.26
CA LEU A 412 -62.29 71.96 173.68
C LEU A 412 -61.90 70.66 174.39
N ASN A 413 -60.80 70.76 175.10
CA ASN A 413 -60.60 70.04 176.35
C ASN A 413 -60.33 68.54 176.31
N LYS A 414 -61.01 67.66 175.55
CA LYS A 414 -60.83 66.21 175.77
C LYS A 414 -59.56 65.53 175.18
N LYS A 415 -58.66 66.19 174.43
CA LYS A 415 -57.33 65.62 174.04
C LYS A 415 -56.11 66.22 174.74
N ILE A 416 -56.32 67.30 175.48
CA ILE A 416 -55.47 67.66 176.62
C ILE A 416 -55.51 66.52 177.68
N GLU A 417 -56.53 65.66 177.69
CA GLU A 417 -56.62 64.43 178.52
C GLU A 417 -55.66 63.27 178.09
N ARG A 418 -55.07 63.26 176.88
CA ARG A 418 -54.08 62.22 176.47
C ARG A 418 -52.62 62.60 176.69
N ALA A 419 -52.34 63.87 176.90
CA ALA A 419 -51.09 64.27 177.53
C ALA A 419 -51.03 63.75 178.99
N GLU A 420 -52.18 63.59 179.66
CA GLU A 420 -52.29 63.16 181.07
C GLU A 420 -51.87 61.70 181.32
N LYS A 421 -52.22 60.72 180.46
CA LYS A 421 -51.88 59.29 180.67
C LYS A 421 -50.42 58.92 180.36
N ARG A 422 -49.76 59.60 179.41
CA ARG A 422 -48.33 59.37 179.08
C ARG A 422 -47.39 59.97 180.13
N LEU A 423 -47.81 61.07 180.76
CA LEU A 423 -47.07 61.64 181.88
C LEU A 423 -47.10 60.70 183.11
N ASN A 424 -48.28 60.16 183.47
CA ASN A 424 -48.43 59.22 184.60
C ASN A 424 -47.63 57.91 184.43
N ALA A 425 -47.49 57.44 183.18
CA ALA A 425 -46.70 56.26 182.86
C ALA A 425 -45.18 56.47 183.03
N GLY A 426 -44.67 57.65 182.68
CA GLY A 426 -43.29 58.03 182.96
C GLY A 426 -42.97 58.06 184.46
N ILE A 427 -43.90 58.54 185.30
CA ILE A 427 -43.71 58.65 186.77
C ILE A 427 -43.58 57.26 187.42
N ALA A 428 -44.45 56.31 187.05
CA ALA A 428 -44.37 54.94 187.55
C ALA A 428 -43.02 54.27 187.22
N GLY A 429 -42.42 54.57 186.07
CA GLY A 429 -41.11 54.05 185.67
C GLY A 429 -39.98 54.44 186.62
N VAL A 430 -39.98 55.70 187.07
CA VAL A 430 -38.98 56.18 188.04
C VAL A 430 -39.19 55.56 189.43
N THR A 431 -40.45 55.31 189.84
CA THR A 431 -40.79 54.59 191.10
C THR A 431 -40.32 53.13 191.09
N ALA A 432 -40.43 52.48 189.92
CA ALA A 432 -39.96 51.12 189.71
C ALA A 432 -38.43 51.04 189.83
N ILE A 433 -37.67 52.00 189.25
CA ILE A 433 -36.20 52.03 189.36
C ILE A 433 -35.72 52.25 190.81
N ALA A 434 -36.49 53.00 191.61
CA ALA A 434 -36.14 53.35 192.98
C ALA A 434 -36.24 52.18 193.99
N SER A 435 -36.87 51.06 193.66
CA SER A 435 -37.12 49.93 194.58
C SER A 435 -36.13 48.75 194.44
N ILE A 436 -35.05 48.89 193.66
CA ILE A 436 -33.98 47.89 193.52
C ILE A 436 -32.94 48.02 194.68
N PRO A 437 -32.80 47.04 195.59
CA PRO A 437 -32.03 47.15 196.86
C PRO A 437 -30.48 47.18 196.72
N TYR A 438 -29.75 47.57 197.79
CA TYR A 438 -28.27 47.68 197.87
C TYR A 438 -27.61 46.61 198.72
N VAL A 439 -26.68 45.86 198.12
CA VAL A 439 -25.91 44.81 198.78
C VAL A 439 -24.45 45.22 198.75
N ALA A 440 -23.88 45.44 199.94
CA ALA A 440 -22.56 46.03 200.06
C ALA A 440 -21.42 44.99 199.92
N GLU A 441 -21.55 43.75 200.41
CA GLU A 441 -20.41 42.80 200.51
C GLU A 441 -19.98 42.15 199.18
N ASN A 442 -20.83 42.10 198.13
CA ASN A 442 -20.49 41.51 196.81
C ASN A 442 -20.09 42.56 195.76
N ASN A 443 -19.15 42.21 194.89
CA ASN A 443 -18.76 43.04 193.74
C ASN A 443 -19.88 43.23 192.72
N PHE A 444 -20.96 42.50 192.84
CA PHE A 444 -22.09 42.61 191.94
C PHE A 444 -23.38 42.30 192.66
N SER A 445 -24.42 43.04 192.32
CA SER A 445 -25.78 42.74 192.74
C SER A 445 -26.78 43.25 191.71
N TRP A 446 -28.05 42.93 191.91
CA TRP A 446 -29.11 43.33 191.01
C TRP A 446 -30.42 43.33 191.78
N GLY A 447 -31.44 43.91 191.17
CA GLY A 447 -32.80 43.72 191.61
C GLY A 447 -33.79 44.24 190.59
N VAL A 448 -35.05 44.01 190.92
CA VAL A 448 -36.21 44.36 190.11
C VAL A 448 -37.20 45.10 190.99
N GLY A 449 -37.77 46.17 190.48
CA GLY A 449 -38.69 47.04 191.21
C GLY A 449 -39.95 47.30 190.37
N LEU A 450 -41.08 47.48 191.05
CA LEU A 450 -42.38 47.74 190.43
C LEU A 450 -42.86 49.11 190.91
N GLY A 451 -43.33 49.93 190.00
CA GLY A 451 -43.81 51.27 190.26
C GLY A 451 -45.22 51.42 189.70
N ASN A 452 -46.13 51.93 190.52
CA ASN A 452 -47.52 52.15 190.13
C ASN A 452 -47.88 53.60 190.46
N TYR A 453 -48.48 54.34 189.51
CA TYR A 453 -48.90 55.73 189.73
C TYR A 453 -50.04 56.15 188.82
N GLN A 454 -51.20 56.47 189.42
CA GLN A 454 -52.48 56.66 188.76
C GLN A 454 -52.82 55.47 187.85
N ASN A 455 -52.43 55.54 186.59
CA ASN A 455 -52.82 54.62 185.52
C ASN A 455 -51.64 54.27 184.59
N GLY A 456 -50.48 54.87 184.86
CA GLY A 456 -49.18 54.34 184.53
C GLY A 456 -48.82 53.22 185.50
N ASN A 457 -48.48 52.04 185.00
CA ASN A 457 -47.86 50.95 185.77
C ASN A 457 -46.51 50.68 185.14
N ALA A 458 -45.46 50.44 185.93
CA ALA A 458 -44.13 50.21 185.39
C ALA A 458 -43.30 49.13 186.10
N LEU A 459 -42.52 48.42 185.31
CA LEU A 459 -41.61 47.34 185.67
C LEU A 459 -40.17 47.83 185.49
N ALA A 460 -39.29 47.66 186.48
CA ALA A 460 -37.87 48.03 186.40
C ALA A 460 -36.91 46.91 186.78
N ALA A 461 -35.74 46.90 186.13
CA ALA A 461 -34.68 45.91 186.35
C ALA A 461 -33.30 46.59 186.38
N GLY A 462 -32.42 46.25 187.32
CA GLY A 462 -31.16 46.95 187.46
C GLY A 462 -30.05 46.17 188.14
N VAL A 463 -28.82 46.50 187.75
CA VAL A 463 -27.57 45.78 188.02
C VAL A 463 -26.52 46.73 188.61
N GLN A 464 -25.89 46.35 189.73
CA GLN A 464 -24.83 47.04 190.48
C GLN A 464 -23.48 46.32 190.33
N TYR A 465 -22.37 47.06 190.27
CA TYR A 465 -21.00 46.57 190.37
C TYR A 465 -20.23 47.31 191.48
N LYS A 466 -19.29 46.68 192.18
CA LYS A 466 -18.33 47.32 193.11
C LYS A 466 -16.97 47.37 192.40
N THR A 467 -16.47 48.57 192.08
CA THR A 467 -15.20 48.79 191.37
C THR A 467 -13.97 48.74 192.30
N SER A 468 -14.17 48.76 193.64
CA SER A 468 -13.19 48.44 194.72
C SER A 468 -13.97 48.06 196.02
N PRO A 469 -13.36 47.79 197.19
CA PRO A 469 -14.09 47.31 198.40
C PRO A 469 -15.13 48.26 199.04
N ASN A 470 -15.24 49.52 198.62
CA ASN A 470 -16.22 50.50 199.15
C ASN A 470 -16.89 51.35 198.07
N THR A 471 -16.48 51.15 196.83
CA THR A 471 -16.83 52.01 195.69
C THR A 471 -17.60 51.19 194.66
N ASN A 472 -18.76 51.67 194.18
CA ASN A 472 -19.75 50.93 193.37
C ASN A 472 -20.49 51.77 192.31
N VAL A 473 -20.91 51.11 191.23
CA VAL A 473 -21.64 51.61 190.06
C VAL A 473 -22.97 50.86 189.93
N ARG A 474 -24.03 51.46 189.39
CA ARG A 474 -25.35 50.83 189.16
C ARG A 474 -25.96 51.25 187.86
N LEU A 475 -26.75 50.37 187.24
CA LEU A 475 -27.58 50.55 186.05
C LEU A 475 -29.01 50.08 186.34
N ASN A 476 -30.05 50.74 185.84
CA ASN A 476 -31.45 50.33 185.99
C ASN A 476 -32.27 50.69 184.75
N VAL A 477 -33.20 49.84 184.33
CA VAL A 477 -34.20 50.05 183.27
C VAL A 477 -35.61 50.02 183.84
N SER A 478 -36.59 50.57 183.12
CA SER A 478 -38.02 50.35 183.37
C SER A 478 -38.88 50.34 182.10
N TRP A 479 -40.12 49.85 182.19
CA TRP A 479 -41.13 49.79 181.13
C TRP A 479 -42.51 50.12 181.71
N ASP A 480 -43.34 50.89 181.01
CA ASP A 480 -44.63 51.38 181.53
C ASP A 480 -45.87 51.00 180.68
N SER A 481 -47.08 51.17 181.26
CA SER A 481 -48.40 50.86 180.65
C SER A 481 -48.85 51.82 179.54
N ALA A 482 -48.06 52.86 179.23
CA ALA A 482 -48.24 53.73 178.07
C ALA A 482 -47.22 53.44 176.94
N HIS A 483 -46.56 52.27 177.01
CA HIS A 483 -45.65 51.71 176.02
C HIS A 483 -44.34 52.51 175.88
N ASN A 484 -43.80 52.99 177.01
CA ASN A 484 -42.45 53.55 177.06
C ASN A 484 -41.55 52.73 177.97
N SER A 485 -40.27 52.92 177.76
CA SER A 485 -39.23 52.31 178.56
C SER A 485 -38.16 53.34 178.92
N ALA A 486 -37.64 53.30 180.15
CA ALA A 486 -36.58 54.14 180.68
C ALA A 486 -35.33 53.32 181.07
N LEU A 487 -34.16 53.96 181.10
CA LEU A 487 -32.87 53.37 181.47
C LEU A 487 -32.02 54.46 182.18
N GLY A 488 -31.23 54.11 183.21
CA GLY A 488 -30.37 55.01 184.02
C GLY A 488 -29.17 54.30 184.68
N VAL A 489 -28.15 55.04 185.12
CA VAL A 489 -26.89 54.52 185.75
C VAL A 489 -26.35 55.52 186.83
N GLY A 490 -25.60 55.10 187.90
CA GLY A 490 -25.04 55.94 189.01
C GLY A 490 -23.80 55.35 189.76
N PHE A 491 -23.09 56.11 190.65
CA PHE A 491 -21.75 55.80 191.24
C PHE A 491 -21.61 56.12 192.77
N ALA A 492 -20.71 55.47 193.53
CA ALA A 492 -20.44 55.67 194.99
C ALA A 492 -19.04 55.14 195.45
N GLY A 493 -18.52 55.46 196.67
CA GLY A 493 -17.13 55.21 197.18
C GLY A 493 -16.90 55.18 198.73
N GLY A 494 -15.73 54.71 199.26
CA GLY A 494 -15.29 54.78 200.70
C GLY A 494 -13.85 54.20 201.03
N TRP A 495 -13.34 54.26 202.29
CA TRP A 495 -11.92 53.98 202.70
C TRP A 495 -11.49 52.55 203.06
#